data_AF-A0ABD6QHW7-F1
#
_entry.id   AF-A0ABD6QHW7-F1
#
_cell.length_a   1.000
_cell.length_b   1.000
_cell.length_c   1.000
_cell.angle_alpha   90.00
_cell.angle_beta   90.00
_cell.angle_gamma   90.00
#
_symmetry.space_group_name_H-M   'P 1'
#
loop_
_entity.id
_entity.type
_entity.pdbx_description
1 polymer ?
#
loop_
_entity_poly.entity_id
_entity_poly.type
_entity_poly.pdbx_seq_one_letter_code
_entity_poly.pdbx_strand_id
1 'polypeptide(L)'
;MMSLNRSGALLLSIASGVGLSVLAGAVSIPTAGADADSFLRKLHDAGINTPRGDFELKEWGYEVCSLRTRGKPPRQWVEQTVYNSSRKPQYGLTEQQANIIVDLAVAELCDDRDGPGPHGVF
;
A
#
# COMPACT_ATOMS: atom_id res chain seq x y z
N MET A 1 10.19 -49.50 27.50
CA MET A 1 10.87 -49.63 26.19
C MET A 1 9.91 -49.19 25.11
N MET A 2 10.37 -48.28 24.25
CA MET A 2 9.62 -47.75 23.11
C MET A 2 9.22 -48.85 22.12
N SER A 3 8.10 -48.55 21.46
CA SER A 3 7.86 -48.71 20.02
C SER A 3 6.85 -49.78 19.64
N LEU A 4 5.69 -49.31 19.20
CA LEU A 4 5.11 -49.86 17.97
C LEU A 4 4.51 -48.72 17.16
N ASN A 5 5.29 -48.30 16.17
CA ASN A 5 4.85 -47.51 15.04
C ASN A 5 4.08 -48.42 14.09
N ARG A 6 2.89 -48.01 13.60
CA ARG A 6 2.44 -48.36 12.26
C ARG A 6 1.26 -47.51 11.80
N SER A 7 1.60 -46.67 10.84
CA SER A 7 0.77 -45.83 10.00
C SER A 7 -0.43 -46.54 9.39
N GLY A 8 -1.53 -45.79 9.26
CA GLY A 8 -2.72 -46.22 8.52
C GLY A 8 -3.83 -45.17 8.63
N ALA A 9 -3.66 -44.05 7.93
CA ALA A 9 -4.72 -43.10 7.64
C ALA A 9 -5.83 -43.79 6.81
N LEU A 10 -7.07 -43.32 6.65
CA LEU A 10 -7.68 -42.02 6.84
C LEU A 10 -9.18 -42.30 6.68
N LEU A 11 -10.03 -41.95 7.65
CA LEU A 11 -11.48 -41.86 7.43
C LEU A 11 -11.96 -40.56 8.06
N LEU A 12 -12.07 -39.52 7.23
CA LEU A 12 -12.77 -38.28 7.53
C LEU A 12 -14.22 -38.62 7.84
N SER A 13 -14.58 -38.58 9.11
CA SER A 13 -15.97 -38.48 9.56
C SER A 13 -16.19 -37.07 10.09
N ILE A 14 -17.16 -36.40 9.48
CA ILE A 14 -17.56 -35.03 9.75
C ILE A 14 -18.32 -35.05 11.08
N ALA A 15 -17.68 -34.60 12.16
CA ALA A 15 -18.33 -34.46 13.46
C ALA A 15 -18.75 -33.00 13.65
N SER A 16 -20.06 -32.77 13.66
CA SER A 16 -20.69 -31.53 14.11
C SER A 16 -20.31 -31.26 15.57
N GLY A 17 -19.74 -30.10 15.84
CA GLY A 17 -19.39 -29.67 17.19
C GLY A 17 -19.41 -28.15 17.29
N VAL A 18 -20.26 -27.63 18.16
CA VAL A 18 -20.30 -26.23 18.59
C VAL A 18 -18.90 -25.85 19.06
N GLY A 19 -18.19 -25.07 18.25
CA GLY A 19 -16.91 -24.48 18.59
C GLY A 19 -17.04 -23.00 18.28
N LEU A 20 -16.78 -22.16 19.28
CA LEU A 20 -16.71 -20.72 19.15
C LEU A 20 -16.16 -20.34 17.77
N SER A 21 -16.93 -19.57 17.01
CA SER A 21 -16.41 -18.83 15.87
C SER A 21 -15.33 -17.91 16.43
N VAL A 22 -14.11 -18.45 16.50
CA VAL A 22 -12.87 -17.70 16.61
C VAL A 22 -13.06 -16.56 15.64
N LEU A 23 -13.08 -15.34 16.20
CA LEU A 23 -12.80 -14.13 15.47
C LEU A 23 -11.64 -14.49 14.56
N ALA A 24 -11.93 -14.68 13.28
CA ALA A 24 -10.92 -14.59 12.26
C ALA A 24 -10.45 -13.16 12.41
N GLY A 25 -9.46 -12.95 13.28
CA GLY A 25 -8.61 -11.80 13.21
C GLY A 25 -8.27 -11.75 11.75
N ALA A 26 -8.78 -10.71 11.07
CA ALA A 26 -8.34 -10.39 9.75
C ALA A 26 -6.83 -10.24 9.92
N VAL A 27 -6.10 -11.32 9.65
CA VAL A 27 -4.72 -11.25 9.25
C VAL A 27 -4.83 -10.47 7.96
N SER A 28 -4.80 -9.15 8.09
CA SER A 28 -4.37 -8.28 7.02
C SER A 28 -2.98 -8.80 6.71
N ILE A 29 -2.91 -9.72 5.74
CA ILE A 29 -1.66 -10.02 5.05
C ILE A 29 -1.23 -8.62 4.61
N PRO A 30 -0.15 -8.05 5.18
CA PRO A 30 0.32 -6.76 4.68
C PRO A 30 0.54 -7.01 3.19
N THR A 31 -0.25 -6.33 2.37
CA THR A 31 -0.01 -6.31 0.93
C THR A 31 1.45 -5.90 0.80
N ALA A 32 2.24 -6.66 0.05
CA ALA A 32 3.71 -6.60 0.09
C ALA A 32 4.31 -5.22 -0.34
N GLY A 33 3.47 -4.22 -0.58
CA GLY A 33 3.84 -2.84 -0.90
C GLY A 33 3.01 -1.77 -0.17
N ALA A 34 2.48 -2.03 1.05
CA ALA A 34 1.82 -0.99 1.86
C ALA A 34 2.60 -0.69 3.16
N ASP A 35 3.82 -0.16 3.02
CA ASP A 35 4.66 0.34 4.11
C ASP A 35 4.62 1.88 4.17
N ALA A 36 3.60 2.40 4.87
CA ALA A 36 3.42 3.84 5.02
C ALA A 36 4.55 4.52 5.80
N ASP A 37 5.24 3.80 6.68
CA ASP A 37 6.34 4.37 7.46
C ASP A 37 7.60 4.49 6.61
N SER A 38 7.87 3.52 5.73
CA SER A 38 8.94 3.61 4.73
C SER A 38 8.70 4.73 3.73
N PHE A 39 7.46 4.87 3.23
CA PHE A 39 7.06 5.98 2.36
C PHE A 39 7.37 7.35 2.98
N LEU A 40 6.90 7.58 4.21
CA LEU A 40 7.14 8.84 4.93
C LEU A 40 8.62 9.10 5.15
N ARG A 41 9.36 8.10 5.66
CA ARG A 41 10.80 8.23 5.90
C ARG A 41 11.54 8.68 4.64
N LYS A 42 11.27 8.03 3.50
CA LYS A 42 11.90 8.38 2.21
C LYS A 42 11.52 9.78 1.73
N LEU A 43 10.31 10.25 1.99
CA LEU A 43 9.91 11.63 1.69
C LEU A 43 10.64 12.65 2.55
N HIS A 44 10.74 12.41 3.85
CA HIS A 44 11.49 13.28 4.75
C HIS A 44 12.98 13.31 4.40
N ASP A 45 13.57 12.16 4.06
CA ASP A 45 14.96 12.03 3.58
C ASP A 45 15.18 12.81 2.27
N ALA A 46 14.16 12.89 1.40
CA ALA A 46 14.15 13.72 0.20
C ALA A 46 13.87 15.22 0.46
N GLY A 47 13.72 15.61 1.72
CA GLY A 47 13.39 16.99 2.12
C GLY A 47 11.94 17.40 1.87
N ILE A 48 11.07 16.47 1.50
CA ILE A 48 9.65 16.72 1.24
C ILE A 48 8.90 16.66 2.57
N ASN A 49 8.48 17.83 3.05
CA ASN A 49 7.76 18.00 4.31
C ASN A 49 6.56 18.91 4.07
N THR A 50 5.49 18.75 4.84
CA THR A 50 4.36 19.68 4.81
C THR A 50 4.05 20.24 6.21
N PRO A 51 3.49 21.46 6.30
CA PRO A 51 2.98 22.04 7.55
C PRO A 51 1.95 21.19 8.30
N ARG A 52 1.16 20.36 7.59
CA ARG A 52 0.21 19.42 8.21
C ARG A 52 0.86 18.07 8.58
N GLY A 53 2.14 17.91 8.26
CA GLY A 53 2.95 16.75 8.56
C GLY A 53 2.54 15.51 7.78
N ASP A 54 2.94 14.37 8.33
CA ASP A 54 2.84 13.03 7.73
C ASP A 54 1.44 12.65 7.26
N PHE A 55 0.40 13.16 7.93
CA PHE A 55 -0.99 12.92 7.56
C PHE A 55 -1.26 13.36 6.11
N GLU A 56 -0.80 14.54 5.73
CA GLU A 56 -1.01 15.08 4.39
C GLU A 56 -0.13 14.38 3.35
N LEU A 57 1.09 14.02 3.71
CA LEU A 57 1.94 13.22 2.83
C LEU A 57 1.29 11.87 2.51
N LYS A 58 0.68 11.22 3.51
CA LYS A 58 -0.12 9.99 3.30
C LYS A 58 -1.32 10.25 2.39
N GLU A 59 -2.08 11.33 2.59
CA GLU A 59 -3.21 11.68 1.72
C GLU A 59 -2.78 11.79 0.25
N TRP A 60 -1.65 12.43 -0.03
CA TRP A 60 -1.12 12.53 -1.40
C TRP A 60 -0.72 11.17 -1.96
N GLY A 61 -0.01 10.35 -1.19
CA GLY A 61 0.40 9.01 -1.61
C GLY A 61 -0.79 8.09 -1.93
N TYR A 62 -1.83 8.10 -1.10
CA TYR A 62 -3.04 7.31 -1.35
C TYR A 62 -3.86 7.81 -2.54
N GLU A 63 -3.86 9.11 -2.84
CA GLU A 63 -4.51 9.62 -4.06
C GLU A 63 -3.81 9.11 -5.33
N VAL A 64 -2.47 8.95 -5.31
CA VAL A 64 -1.74 8.31 -6.41
C VAL A 64 -2.24 6.88 -6.63
N CYS A 65 -2.35 6.08 -5.57
CA CYS A 65 -2.87 4.72 -5.68
C CYS A 65 -4.31 4.70 -6.20
N SER A 66 -5.18 5.61 -5.73
CA SER A 66 -6.54 5.77 -6.22
C SER A 66 -6.61 6.11 -7.72
N LEU A 67 -5.71 6.95 -8.22
CA LEU A 67 -5.62 7.25 -9.65
C LEU A 67 -5.12 6.04 -10.47
N ARG A 68 -4.16 5.29 -9.92
CA ARG A 68 -3.63 4.05 -10.52
C ARG A 68 -4.72 2.98 -10.64
N THR A 69 -5.44 2.67 -9.57
CA THR A 69 -6.57 1.72 -9.59
C THR A 69 -7.67 2.14 -10.58
N ARG A 70 -7.84 3.45 -10.82
CA ARG A 70 -8.76 4.01 -11.84
C ARG A 70 -8.19 3.99 -13.27
N GLY A 71 -7.01 3.42 -13.48
CA GLY A 71 -6.35 3.29 -14.78
C GLY A 71 -5.91 4.63 -15.37
N LYS A 72 -5.69 5.67 -14.55
CA LYS A 72 -5.17 6.95 -15.06
C LYS A 72 -3.71 6.78 -15.49
N PRO A 73 -3.27 7.45 -16.57
CA PRO A 73 -1.88 7.38 -16.98
C PRO A 73 -0.96 8.11 -15.98
N PRO A 74 0.30 7.68 -15.82
CA PRO A 74 1.20 8.24 -14.80
C PRO A 74 1.40 9.76 -14.83
N ARG A 75 1.40 10.36 -16.02
CA ARG A 75 1.46 11.82 -16.19
C ARG A 75 0.34 12.52 -15.40
N GLN A 76 -0.87 11.95 -15.37
CA GLN A 76 -1.98 12.52 -14.63
C GLN A 76 -1.80 12.37 -13.11
N TRP A 77 -1.02 11.41 -12.62
CA TRP A 77 -0.73 11.28 -11.19
C TRP A 77 0.18 12.42 -10.72
N VAL A 78 1.20 12.75 -11.51
CA VAL A 78 2.11 13.87 -11.25
C VAL A 78 1.37 15.19 -11.31
N GLU A 79 0.61 15.43 -12.39
CA GLU A 79 -0.19 16.65 -12.57
C GLU A 79 -1.20 16.84 -11.42
N GLN A 80 -1.87 15.76 -11.01
CA GLN A 80 -2.81 15.80 -9.89
C GLN A 80 -2.10 16.06 -8.55
N THR A 81 -0.92 15.48 -8.32
CA THR A 81 -0.12 15.72 -7.11
C THR A 81 0.33 17.17 -7.00
N VAL A 82 0.84 17.76 -8.10
CA VAL A 82 1.17 19.20 -8.16
C VAL A 82 -0.07 20.04 -7.88
N TYR A 83 -1.18 19.73 -8.55
CA TYR A 83 -2.42 20.48 -8.40
C TYR A 83 -2.99 20.41 -6.97
N ASN A 84 -2.99 19.23 -6.35
CA ASN A 84 -3.43 19.04 -4.96
C ASN A 84 -2.59 19.84 -3.98
N SER A 85 -1.26 19.86 -4.17
CA SER A 85 -0.37 20.68 -3.35
C SER A 85 -0.56 22.19 -3.54
N SER A 86 -1.21 22.60 -4.63
CA SER A 86 -1.52 24.00 -4.95
C SER A 86 -2.89 24.44 -4.42
N ARG A 87 -3.68 23.54 -3.82
CA ARG A 87 -4.92 23.87 -3.12
C ARG A 87 -4.63 24.18 -1.66
N LYS A 88 -5.37 25.13 -1.07
CA LYS A 88 -5.11 25.69 0.27
C LYS A 88 -4.90 24.62 1.37
N PRO A 89 -3.83 24.72 2.19
CA PRO A 89 -2.70 25.64 2.07
C PRO A 89 -1.86 25.33 0.82
N GLN A 90 -1.46 26.36 0.08
CA GLN A 90 -0.65 26.14 -1.13
C GLN A 90 0.79 25.84 -0.72
N TYR A 91 1.21 24.58 -0.87
CA TYR A 91 2.59 24.14 -0.66
C TYR A 91 3.42 24.31 -1.92
N GLY A 92 2.78 24.20 -3.09
CA GLY A 92 3.39 24.46 -4.39
C GLY A 92 4.55 23.52 -4.69
N LEU A 93 4.29 22.22 -4.75
CA LEU A 93 5.30 21.24 -5.15
C LEU A 93 5.82 21.57 -6.55
N THR A 94 7.14 21.42 -6.74
CA THR A 94 7.70 21.34 -8.08
C THR A 94 7.27 20.03 -8.74
N GLU A 95 7.28 19.98 -10.07
CA GLU A 95 7.03 18.75 -10.81
C GLU A 95 8.03 17.64 -10.39
N GLN A 96 9.29 18.00 -10.10
CA GLN A 96 10.29 17.05 -9.61
C GLN A 96 9.89 16.45 -8.26
N GLN A 97 9.43 17.25 -7.31
CA GLN A 97 8.97 16.74 -6.01
C GLN A 97 7.71 15.87 -6.16
N ALA A 98 6.80 16.25 -7.06
CA ALA A 98 5.64 15.43 -7.35
C ALA A 98 6.00 14.07 -7.97
N ASN A 99 7.01 14.01 -8.82
CA ASN A 99 7.53 12.73 -9.34
C ASN A 99 8.09 11.86 -8.21
N ILE A 100 8.88 12.42 -7.28
CA ILE A 100 9.40 11.68 -6.11
C ILE A 100 8.24 11.08 -5.28
N ILE A 101 7.19 11.86 -5.02
CA ILE A 101 6.01 11.38 -4.29
C ILE A 101 5.33 10.24 -5.05
N VAL A 102 5.14 10.37 -6.36
CA VAL A 102 4.51 9.35 -7.20
C VAL A 102 5.33 8.05 -7.21
N ASP A 103 6.63 8.13 -7.40
CA ASP A 103 7.51 6.96 -7.45
C ASP A 103 7.52 6.21 -6.12
N LEU A 104 7.63 6.94 -5.01
CA LEU A 104 7.60 6.37 -3.67
C LEU A 104 6.22 5.83 -3.30
N ALA A 105 5.14 6.48 -3.71
CA ALA A 105 3.78 5.97 -3.46
C ALA A 105 3.56 4.64 -4.19
N VAL A 106 4.00 4.53 -5.45
CA VAL A 106 3.86 3.27 -6.20
C VAL A 106 4.74 2.17 -5.60
N ALA A 107 5.96 2.48 -5.18
CA ALA A 107 6.88 1.50 -4.63
C ALA A 107 6.52 1.05 -3.20
N GLU A 108 5.97 1.94 -2.38
CA GLU A 108 5.84 1.71 -0.93
C GLU A 108 4.40 1.71 -0.41
N LEU A 109 3.42 2.20 -1.17
CA LEU A 109 2.02 2.28 -0.73
C LEU A 109 1.02 1.48 -1.57
N CYS A 110 1.18 1.49 -2.89
CA CYS A 110 0.19 0.93 -3.80
C CYS A 110 0.34 -0.59 -3.94
N ASP A 111 -0.76 -1.31 -4.18
CA ASP A 111 -0.70 -2.73 -4.45
C ASP A 111 -0.18 -2.95 -5.90
N ASP A 112 0.68 -3.95 -6.11
CA ASP A 112 1.16 -4.32 -7.44
C ASP A 112 0.01 -4.71 -8.39
N ARG A 113 -1.14 -5.11 -7.83
CA ARG A 113 -2.36 -5.43 -8.56
C ARG A 113 -3.08 -4.19 -9.12
N ASP A 114 -2.69 -2.98 -8.74
CA ASP A 114 -3.39 -1.74 -9.11
C ASP A 114 -3.11 -1.27 -10.56
N GLY A 115 -2.14 -1.85 -11.28
CA GLY A 115 -1.85 -1.51 -12.69
C GLY A 115 -0.36 -1.24 -12.96
N PRO A 116 0.03 -0.72 -14.14
CA PRO A 116 1.44 -0.49 -14.49
C PRO A 116 2.09 0.60 -13.61
N GLY A 117 3.43 0.58 -13.49
CA GLY A 117 4.19 1.53 -12.68
C GLY A 117 4.21 2.97 -13.23
N PRO A 118 4.84 3.93 -12.52
CA PRO A 118 4.80 5.36 -12.83
C PRO A 118 5.50 5.76 -14.14
N HIS A 119 6.23 4.84 -14.77
CA HIS A 119 6.85 5.03 -16.08
C HIS A 119 6.20 4.19 -17.18
N GLY A 120 5.02 3.60 -16.93
CA GLY A 120 4.28 2.83 -17.94
C GLY A 120 4.95 1.51 -18.32
N VAL A 121 5.86 0.99 -17.49
CA VAL A 121 6.51 -0.30 -17.68
C VAL A 121 5.71 -1.36 -16.92
N PHE A 122 5.34 -2.43 -17.62
CA PHE A 122 4.63 -3.60 -17.09
C PHE A 122 5.62 -4.64 -16.57
#